data_AF-A0A9P9ETY3-F1
#
_entry.id   AF-A0A9P9ETY3-F1
#
_cell.length_a   1.000
_cell.length_b   1.000
_cell.length_c   1.000
_cell.angle_alpha   90.00
_cell.angle_beta   90.00
_cell.angle_gamma   90.00
#
_symmetry.space_group_name_H-M   'P 1'
#
loop_
_entity.id
_entity.type
_entity.pdbx_description
1 polymer ?
#
loop_
_entity_poly.entity_id
_entity_poly.type
_entity_poly.pdbx_seq_one_letter_code
_entity_poly.pdbx_strand_id
1 'polypeptide(L)'
;MTCFAFAAMMVGVRVLDLNFNNGNVDNWGLESDNLDAWALGIVPVNGSTKAPSNTLRAMETALEGSVTVSYAPEIQLEAGKTYKLAFTGRTSYVPMAVGHADWSAMTIGLSGGAFSGLPENGVDLGLGWYRYESKFTVEEDHQAGANFLTFDGQRVHGELVL
;
A
#
# COMPACT_ATOMS: atom_id res chain seq x y z
N MET A 1 46.42 18.79 0.67
CA MET A 1 45.79 17.92 1.68
C MET A 1 44.30 18.21 1.62
N THR A 2 43.58 17.51 0.74
CA THR A 2 42.18 17.79 0.40
C THR A 2 41.32 16.76 1.13
N CYS A 3 40.54 17.23 2.10
CA CYS A 3 39.61 16.40 2.86
C CYS A 3 38.38 16.12 1.99
N PHE A 4 38.16 14.86 1.62
CA PHE A 4 36.89 14.43 1.03
C PHE A 4 35.91 14.18 2.17
N ALA A 5 34.89 15.05 2.29
CA ALA A 5 33.72 14.77 3.10
C ALA A 5 32.90 13.69 2.38
N PHE A 6 32.92 12.46 2.91
CA PHE A 6 31.94 11.44 2.55
C PHE A 6 30.59 11.90 3.10
N ALA A 7 29.68 12.34 2.22
CA ALA A 7 28.27 12.37 2.55
C ALA A 7 27.81 10.92 2.71
N ALA A 8 27.74 10.44 3.95
CA ALA A 8 27.06 9.19 4.25
C ALA A 8 25.59 9.36 3.87
N MET A 9 25.20 8.83 2.71
CA MET A 9 23.81 8.57 2.39
C MET A 9 23.28 7.67 3.51
N MET A 10 22.44 8.21 4.39
CA MET A 10 21.80 7.40 5.43
C MET A 10 20.93 6.35 4.74
N VAL A 11 21.44 5.12 4.66
CA VAL A 11 20.66 3.96 4.26
C VAL A 11 19.70 3.66 5.42
N GLY A 12 18.43 4.01 5.26
CA GLY A 12 17.40 3.65 6.22
C GLY A 12 17.29 2.13 6.34
N VAL A 13 17.10 1.63 7.56
CA VAL A 13 16.85 0.20 7.81
C VAL A 13 15.45 -0.15 7.29
N ARG A 14 15.35 -1.20 6.47
CA ARG A 14 14.06 -1.70 5.96
C ARG A 14 13.38 -2.52 7.06
N VAL A 15 12.24 -2.05 7.53
CA VAL A 15 11.44 -2.71 8.60
C VAL A 15 10.38 -3.66 8.04
N LEU A 16 9.93 -3.45 6.81
CA LEU A 16 8.99 -4.31 6.08
C LEU A 16 9.31 -4.28 4.58
N ASP A 17 9.21 -5.43 3.93
CA ASP A 17 9.33 -5.58 2.47
C ASP A 17 8.28 -6.57 1.98
N LEU A 18 7.38 -6.10 1.13
CA LEU A 18 6.29 -6.89 0.56
C LEU A 18 6.41 -6.81 -0.96
N ASN A 19 6.67 -7.96 -1.60
CA ASN A 19 6.92 -8.04 -3.05
C ASN A 19 6.08 -9.12 -3.76
N PHE A 20 5.27 -9.88 -3.03
CA PHE A 20 4.31 -10.87 -3.52
C PHE A 20 4.87 -11.99 -4.41
N ASN A 21 6.18 -12.08 -4.59
CA ASN A 21 6.81 -13.03 -5.51
C ASN A 21 6.74 -14.47 -5.00
N ASN A 22 6.48 -14.67 -3.71
CA ASN A 22 6.24 -15.99 -3.13
C ASN A 22 4.83 -16.53 -3.40
N GLY A 23 3.92 -15.73 -3.98
CA GLY A 23 2.54 -16.11 -4.26
C GLY A 23 1.67 -16.32 -3.01
N ASN A 24 2.18 -15.98 -1.82
CA ASN A 24 1.51 -16.29 -0.56
C ASN A 24 0.56 -15.15 -0.13
N VAL A 25 -0.70 -15.51 0.10
CA VAL A 25 -1.76 -14.62 0.59
C VAL A 25 -2.15 -14.89 2.06
N ASP A 26 -1.57 -15.90 2.72
CA ASP A 26 -1.97 -16.38 4.06
C ASP A 26 -1.86 -15.30 5.16
N ASN A 27 -0.94 -14.35 4.98
CA ASN A 27 -0.75 -13.22 5.89
C ASN A 27 -1.70 -12.04 5.59
N TRP A 28 -2.60 -12.18 4.63
CA TRP A 28 -3.50 -11.14 4.19
C TRP A 28 -4.95 -11.48 4.51
N GLY A 29 -5.63 -10.53 5.12
CA GLY A 29 -7.06 -10.57 5.40
C GLY A 29 -7.83 -9.65 4.47
N LEU A 30 -9.09 -10.01 4.26
CA LEU A 30 -10.08 -9.22 3.54
C LEU A 30 -11.30 -9.06 4.44
N GLU A 31 -11.69 -7.81 4.69
CA GLU A 31 -12.95 -7.47 5.35
C GLU A 31 -13.78 -6.64 4.38
N SER A 32 -15.08 -6.91 4.34
CA SER A 32 -16.03 -6.18 3.48
C SER A 32 -17.42 -6.26 4.08
N ASP A 33 -18.26 -5.27 3.77
CA ASP A 33 -19.70 -5.31 4.00
C ASP A 33 -20.43 -6.33 3.12
N ASN A 34 -19.78 -6.85 2.07
CA ASN A 34 -20.31 -7.87 1.18
C ASN A 34 -19.22 -8.86 0.72
N LEU A 35 -18.72 -9.71 1.62
CA LEU A 35 -17.60 -10.63 1.33
C LEU A 35 -17.82 -11.55 0.11
N ASP A 36 -19.07 -11.92 -0.20
CA ASP A 36 -19.39 -12.75 -1.37
C ASP A 36 -19.13 -12.03 -2.70
N ALA A 37 -19.01 -10.70 -2.66
CA ALA A 37 -18.70 -9.86 -3.81
C ALA A 37 -17.20 -9.59 -3.99
N TRP A 38 -16.32 -10.17 -3.16
CA TRP A 38 -14.91 -9.84 -3.21
C TRP A 38 -14.00 -11.06 -3.31
N ALA A 39 -12.95 -10.91 -4.10
CA ALA A 39 -11.87 -11.88 -4.21
C ALA A 39 -10.53 -11.23 -3.82
N LEU A 40 -9.76 -11.90 -2.97
CA LEU A 40 -8.38 -11.55 -2.64
C LEU A 40 -7.44 -12.62 -3.22
N GLY A 41 -6.33 -12.20 -3.83
CA GLY A 41 -5.31 -13.14 -4.28
C GLY A 41 -4.04 -12.48 -4.77
N ILE A 42 -3.01 -13.30 -4.98
CA ILE A 42 -1.79 -12.87 -5.66
C ILE A 42 -1.90 -13.20 -7.14
N VAL A 43 -1.72 -12.21 -8.01
CA VAL A 43 -1.79 -12.39 -9.47
C VAL A 43 -0.51 -11.92 -10.15
N PRO A 44 -0.12 -12.53 -11.28
CA PRO A 44 0.99 -12.04 -12.08
C PRO A 44 0.62 -10.72 -12.77
N VAL A 45 1.57 -9.78 -12.82
CA VAL A 45 1.39 -8.52 -13.55
C VAL A 45 2.01 -8.64 -14.93
N ASN A 46 1.19 -8.68 -15.97
CA ASN A 46 1.65 -8.50 -17.34
C ASN A 46 1.74 -7.01 -17.66
N GLY A 47 2.90 -6.39 -17.45
CA GLY A 47 3.09 -4.98 -17.84
C GLY A 47 4.29 -4.27 -17.22
N SER A 48 5.27 -3.95 -18.08
CA SER A 48 6.50 -3.19 -17.85
C SER A 48 7.68 -3.94 -17.21
N THR A 49 8.87 -3.63 -17.71
CA THR A 49 10.18 -4.13 -17.24
C THR A 49 10.59 -3.59 -15.86
N LYS A 50 9.68 -2.89 -15.15
CA LYS A 50 9.93 -2.23 -13.85
C LYS A 50 8.82 -2.45 -12.81
N ALA A 51 7.73 -3.15 -13.14
CA ALA A 51 6.67 -3.51 -12.19
C ALA A 51 7.02 -4.82 -11.45
N PRO A 52 6.51 -5.04 -10.22
CA PRO A 52 6.66 -6.33 -9.54
C PRO A 52 6.03 -7.45 -10.38
N SER A 53 6.68 -8.63 -10.41
CA SER A 53 6.22 -9.78 -11.21
C SER A 53 4.88 -10.34 -10.73
N ASN A 54 4.59 -10.19 -9.44
CA ASN A 54 3.34 -10.55 -8.79
C ASN A 54 2.84 -9.38 -7.94
N THR A 55 1.54 -9.30 -7.73
CA THR A 55 0.88 -8.23 -6.97
C THR A 55 -0.24 -8.79 -6.11
N LEU A 56 -0.53 -8.14 -4.99
CA LEU A 56 -1.75 -8.39 -4.23
C LEU A 56 -2.92 -7.70 -4.90
N ARG A 57 -3.97 -8.47 -5.17
CA ARG A 57 -5.19 -8.01 -5.83
C ARG A 57 -6.40 -8.24 -4.93
N ALA A 58 -7.15 -7.19 -4.66
CA ALA A 58 -8.53 -7.27 -4.17
C ALA A 58 -9.48 -6.79 -5.28
N MET A 59 -10.46 -7.61 -5.65
CA MET A 59 -11.37 -7.33 -6.77
C MET A 59 -12.82 -7.47 -6.33
N GLU A 60 -13.62 -6.44 -6.64
CA GLU A 60 -15.07 -6.46 -6.48
C GLU A 60 -15.74 -7.12 -7.70
N THR A 61 -16.66 -8.05 -7.48
CA THR A 61 -17.40 -8.80 -8.50
C THR A 61 -18.87 -8.41 -8.60
N ALA A 62 -19.42 -7.67 -7.63
CA ALA A 62 -20.86 -7.38 -7.55
C ALA A 62 -21.25 -5.88 -7.63
N LEU A 63 -20.30 -4.99 -7.92
CA LEU A 63 -20.50 -3.57 -8.22
C LEU A 63 -20.94 -2.67 -7.05
N GLU A 64 -20.99 -3.12 -5.80
CA GLU A 64 -21.21 -2.26 -4.62
C GLU A 64 -20.52 -2.82 -3.38
N GLY A 65 -19.81 -1.95 -2.64
CA GLY A 65 -19.20 -2.31 -1.37
C GLY A 65 -18.00 -1.47 -0.97
N SER A 66 -17.47 -1.80 0.21
CA SER A 66 -16.18 -1.33 0.71
C SER A 66 -15.31 -2.53 1.06
N VAL A 67 -14.00 -2.33 1.02
CA VAL A 67 -13.04 -3.37 1.34
C VAL A 67 -11.92 -2.84 2.22
N THR A 68 -11.54 -3.62 3.20
CA THR A 68 -10.31 -3.43 3.97
C THR A 68 -9.41 -4.63 3.72
N VAL A 69 -8.24 -4.39 3.14
CA VAL A 69 -7.18 -5.39 2.96
C VAL A 69 -6.15 -5.18 4.04
N SER A 70 -5.89 -6.20 4.86
CA SER A 70 -5.02 -6.10 6.04
C SER A 70 -3.87 -7.08 6.00
N TYR A 71 -2.67 -6.63 6.38
CA TYR A 71 -1.51 -7.50 6.58
C TYR A 71 -1.44 -7.89 8.06
N ALA A 72 -1.66 -9.18 8.34
CA ALA A 72 -1.78 -9.73 9.69
C ALA A 72 -0.50 -9.70 10.53
N PRO A 73 0.72 -9.85 9.96
CA PRO A 73 1.92 -9.76 10.77
C PRO A 73 2.17 -8.35 11.32
N GLU A 74 2.54 -8.33 12.59
CA GLU A 74 2.86 -7.12 13.34
C GLU A 74 4.11 -6.42 12.78
N ILE A 75 4.02 -5.10 12.67
CA ILE A 75 5.11 -4.21 12.28
C ILE A 75 5.60 -3.47 13.53
N GLN A 76 6.83 -3.75 13.92
CA GLN A 76 7.48 -3.10 15.05
C GLN A 76 8.00 -1.72 14.63
N LEU A 77 7.42 -0.67 15.20
CA LEU A 77 7.86 0.72 15.01
C LEU A 77 8.25 1.32 16.36
N GLU A 78 9.29 2.14 16.37
CA GLU A 78 9.82 2.81 17.54
C GLU A 78 9.28 4.24 17.62
N ALA A 79 8.87 4.66 18.83
CA ALA A 79 8.45 6.03 19.11
C ALA A 79 9.61 7.03 18.90
N GLY A 80 9.27 8.23 18.43
CA GLY A 80 10.23 9.29 18.11
C GLY A 80 11.03 9.06 16.83
N LYS A 81 10.76 8.00 16.05
CA LYS A 81 11.43 7.72 14.77
C LYS A 81 10.59 8.17 13.58
N THR A 82 11.27 8.68 12.55
CA THR A 82 10.67 8.95 11.25
C THR A 82 10.84 7.74 10.32
N TYR A 83 9.72 7.28 9.77
CA TYR A 83 9.64 6.20 8.80
C TYR A 83 9.25 6.74 7.43
N LYS A 84 9.53 5.92 6.41
CA LYS A 84 9.01 6.11 5.05
C LYS A 84 8.14 4.92 4.70
N LEU A 85 6.86 5.16 4.46
CA LEU A 85 5.95 4.21 3.86
C LEU A 85 5.96 4.43 2.35
N ALA A 86 6.10 3.37 1.58
CA ALA A 86 6.05 3.50 0.14
C ALA A 86 5.61 2.21 -0.53
N PHE A 87 4.59 2.30 -1.37
CA PHE A 87 3.99 1.18 -2.10
C PHE A 87 3.76 1.60 -3.56
N THR A 88 3.71 0.61 -4.43
CA THR A 88 3.31 0.80 -5.83
C THR A 88 1.90 0.25 -5.94
N GLY A 89 1.04 0.87 -6.74
CA GLY A 89 -0.29 0.33 -6.90
C GLY A 89 -0.97 0.78 -8.18
N ARG A 90 -2.04 0.07 -8.50
CA ARG A 90 -3.02 0.45 -9.51
C ARG A 90 -4.44 0.29 -8.94
N THR A 91 -5.30 1.24 -9.24
CA THR A 91 -6.75 1.10 -9.08
C THR A 91 -7.41 1.17 -10.44
N SER A 92 -8.44 0.35 -10.64
CA SER A 92 -9.34 0.46 -11.78
C SER A 92 -10.67 1.07 -11.36
N TYR A 93 -10.65 2.19 -10.62
CA TYR A 93 -11.84 3.03 -10.63
C TYR A 93 -12.07 3.49 -12.08
N VAL A 94 -13.12 2.94 -12.70
CA VAL A 94 -13.55 3.32 -14.05
C VAL A 94 -14.72 4.29 -13.88
N PRO A 95 -14.52 5.61 -13.84
CA PRO A 95 -15.60 6.49 -14.24
C PRO A 95 -15.81 6.19 -15.72
N MET A 96 -16.97 5.62 -16.06
CA MET A 96 -17.37 5.15 -17.39
C MET A 96 -17.28 6.19 -18.54
N ALA A 97 -16.71 7.38 -18.30
CA ALA A 97 -16.61 8.46 -19.27
C ALA A 97 -15.21 9.08 -19.44
N VAL A 98 -14.23 8.90 -18.56
CA VAL A 98 -12.94 9.62 -18.71
C VAL A 98 -11.82 8.92 -17.93
N GLY A 99 -10.77 8.49 -18.63
CA GLY A 99 -9.67 7.67 -18.12
C GLY A 99 -8.77 8.33 -17.07
N HIS A 100 -9.30 8.56 -15.87
CA HIS A 100 -8.54 8.90 -14.67
C HIS A 100 -8.82 7.85 -13.59
N ALA A 101 -7.77 7.19 -13.11
CA ALA A 101 -7.84 6.36 -11.91
C ALA A 101 -7.98 7.30 -10.71
N ASP A 102 -9.18 7.37 -10.14
CA ASP A 102 -9.43 8.16 -8.93
C ASP A 102 -9.03 7.34 -7.70
N TRP A 103 -7.99 7.82 -7.00
CA TRP A 103 -7.48 7.23 -5.77
C TRP A 103 -8.08 7.86 -4.51
N SER A 104 -8.99 8.83 -4.66
CA SER A 104 -9.65 9.53 -3.55
C SER A 104 -10.42 8.58 -2.61
N ALA A 105 -10.65 7.34 -3.06
CA ALA A 105 -11.38 6.33 -2.31
C ALA A 105 -10.48 5.31 -1.59
N MET A 106 -9.14 5.45 -1.64
CA MET A 106 -8.21 4.58 -0.90
C MET A 106 -7.53 5.31 0.25
N THR A 107 -7.62 4.79 1.46
CA THR A 107 -6.82 5.22 2.62
C THR A 107 -5.82 4.14 2.97
N ILE A 108 -4.62 4.54 3.41
CA ILE A 108 -3.63 3.61 3.93
C ILE A 108 -3.44 3.89 5.41
N GLY A 109 -3.57 2.85 6.20
CA GLY A 109 -3.43 2.89 7.64
C GLY A 109 -2.28 2.01 8.12
N LEU A 110 -1.66 2.46 9.21
CA LEU A 110 -1.01 1.57 10.16
C LEU A 110 -1.88 1.59 11.42
N SER A 111 -2.66 0.52 11.63
CA SER A 111 -3.51 0.38 12.81
C SER A 111 -2.64 0.41 14.06
N GLY A 112 -3.07 1.13 15.11
CA GLY A 112 -2.21 1.51 16.23
C GLY A 112 -1.99 3.03 16.32
N GLY A 113 -2.46 3.78 15.31
CA GLY A 113 -2.48 5.25 15.30
C GLY A 113 -1.20 5.91 14.75
N ALA A 114 -0.18 5.10 14.44
CA ALA A 114 1.11 5.60 13.95
C ALA A 114 1.04 6.32 12.61
N PHE A 115 0.09 5.94 11.74
CA PHE A 115 -0.12 6.59 10.45
C PHE A 115 -1.53 6.31 9.91
N SER A 116 -2.16 7.33 9.34
CA SER A 116 -3.32 7.20 8.46
C SER A 116 -3.30 8.34 7.45
N GLY A 117 -3.46 8.03 6.18
CA GLY A 117 -3.47 9.05 5.14
C GLY A 117 -3.89 8.53 3.77
N LEU A 118 -4.33 9.45 2.93
CA LEU A 118 -4.58 9.18 1.51
C LEU A 118 -3.24 9.10 0.76
N PRO A 119 -3.10 8.23 -0.25
CA PRO A 119 -1.98 8.28 -1.18
C PRO A 119 -2.05 9.56 -2.01
N GLU A 120 -1.11 10.48 -1.78
CA GLU A 120 -1.01 11.73 -2.52
C GLU A 120 0.25 11.76 -3.41
N ASN A 121 0.21 12.55 -4.48
CA ASN A 121 1.37 12.87 -5.34
C ASN A 121 2.10 11.63 -5.93
N GLY A 122 1.35 10.60 -6.33
CA GLY A 122 1.90 9.39 -6.92
C GLY A 122 2.71 9.66 -8.21
N VAL A 123 3.88 9.03 -8.34
CA VAL A 123 4.72 9.09 -9.54
C VAL A 123 4.24 8.04 -10.54
N ASP A 124 3.85 8.49 -11.74
CA ASP A 124 3.44 7.60 -12.83
C ASP A 124 4.61 6.73 -13.30
N LEU A 125 4.42 5.41 -13.28
CA LEU A 125 5.36 4.41 -13.77
C LEU A 125 5.00 3.86 -15.15
N GLY A 126 3.88 4.31 -15.72
CA GLY A 126 3.28 3.82 -16.95
C GLY A 126 2.28 2.68 -16.72
N LEU A 127 1.43 2.41 -17.72
CA LEU A 127 0.42 1.33 -17.72
C LEU A 127 -0.58 1.40 -16.55
N GLY A 128 -0.82 2.60 -16.03
CA GLY A 128 -1.74 2.83 -14.90
C GLY A 128 -1.17 2.51 -13.53
N TRP A 129 0.14 2.25 -13.43
CA TRP A 129 0.83 2.05 -12.16
C TRP A 129 1.38 3.36 -11.62
N TYR A 130 1.19 3.57 -10.32
CA TYR A 130 1.69 4.74 -9.61
C TYR A 130 2.51 4.32 -8.39
N ARG A 131 3.59 5.03 -8.13
CA ARG A 131 4.41 4.89 -6.93
C ARG A 131 4.07 5.98 -5.93
N TYR A 132 3.70 5.61 -4.73
CA TYR A 132 3.40 6.54 -3.65
C TYR A 132 4.45 6.40 -2.55
N GLU A 133 4.88 7.53 -2.01
CA GLU A 133 5.78 7.57 -0.86
C GLU A 133 5.29 8.64 0.12
N SER A 134 5.24 8.29 1.39
CA SER A 134 4.94 9.21 2.48
C SER A 134 5.95 9.02 3.61
N LYS A 135 6.25 10.11 4.31
CA LYS A 135 7.06 10.08 5.52
C LYS A 135 6.18 10.44 6.70
N PHE A 136 6.35 9.72 7.80
CA PHE A 136 5.63 9.98 9.03
C PHE A 136 6.55 9.75 10.22
N THR A 137 6.26 10.42 11.33
CA THR A 137 6.99 10.24 12.59
C THR A 137 6.03 9.58 13.57
N VAL A 138 6.49 8.51 14.23
CA VAL A 138 5.73 7.94 15.35
C VAL A 138 5.95 8.86 16.54
N GLU A 139 4.87 9.47 17.03
CA GLU A 139 4.93 10.40 18.16
C GLU A 139 5.52 9.72 19.41
N GLU A 140 6.20 10.48 20.26
CA GLU A 140 6.88 9.94 21.46
C GLU A 140 5.90 9.41 22.52
N ASP A 141 4.64 9.90 22.51
CA ASP A 141 3.57 9.49 23.40
C ASP A 141 2.73 8.32 22.87
N HIS A 142 2.91 7.96 21.59
CA HIS A 142 2.35 6.71 21.07
C HIS A 142 3.13 5.55 21.67
N GLN A 143 2.42 4.62 22.31
CA GLN A 143 3.03 3.35 22.66
C GLN A 143 3.53 2.71 21.37
N ALA A 144 4.85 2.53 21.28
CA ALA A 144 5.51 1.70 20.28
C ALA A 144 4.91 0.29 20.40
N GLY A 145 3.81 0.06 19.70
CA GLY A 145 2.96 -1.12 19.84
C GLY A 145 2.82 -1.84 18.51
N ALA A 146 1.98 -2.87 18.52
CA ALA A 146 1.70 -3.68 17.35
C ALA A 146 1.03 -2.83 16.27
N ASN A 147 1.75 -2.56 15.17
CA ASN A 147 1.17 -1.88 14.02
C ASN A 147 0.79 -2.91 12.95
N PHE A 148 -0.38 -2.75 12.34
CA PHE A 148 -0.82 -3.59 11.21
C PHE A 148 -1.12 -2.72 10.01
N LEU A 149 -0.66 -3.13 8.84
CA LEU A 149 -0.86 -2.38 7.60
C LEU A 149 -2.25 -2.67 7.04
N THR A 150 -3.02 -1.61 6.80
CA THR A 150 -4.35 -1.68 6.18
C THR A 150 -4.41 -0.83 4.92
N PHE A 151 -5.16 -1.30 3.94
CA PHE A 151 -5.58 -0.57 2.75
C PHE A 151 -7.10 -0.59 2.71
N ASP A 152 -7.69 0.57 2.89
CA ASP A 152 -9.15 0.74 2.94
C ASP A 152 -9.62 1.36 1.64
N GLY A 153 -10.43 0.62 0.88
CA GLY A 153 -11.08 1.07 -0.35
C GLY A 153 -12.58 1.28 -0.14
N GLN A 154 -13.08 2.49 -0.43
CA GLN A 154 -14.52 2.75 -0.48
C GLN A 154 -15.02 2.80 -1.91
N ARG A 155 -16.21 2.21 -2.19
CA ARG A 155 -16.86 2.29 -3.52
C ARG A 155 -15.94 1.90 -4.68
N VAL A 156 -15.09 0.89 -4.48
CA VAL A 156 -14.14 0.47 -5.51
C VAL A 156 -14.91 -0.38 -6.52
N HIS A 157 -15.59 0.28 -7.46
CA HIS A 157 -16.10 -0.38 -8.65
C HIS A 157 -14.92 -0.85 -9.52
N GLY A 158 -14.22 -1.90 -9.10
CA GLY A 158 -13.00 -2.36 -9.74
C GLY A 158 -12.04 -3.14 -8.85
N GLU A 159 -10.76 -2.83 -9.00
CA GLU A 159 -9.64 -3.63 -8.53
C GLU A 159 -8.66 -2.75 -7.76
N LEU A 160 -8.25 -3.19 -6.57
CA LEU A 160 -7.08 -2.70 -5.86
C LEU A 160 -5.90 -3.64 -6.13
N VAL A 161 -4.80 -3.07 -6.58
CA VAL A 161 -3.56 -3.78 -6.94
C VAL A 161 -2.37 -3.12 -6.25
N LEU A 162 -1.56 -3.90 -5.53
CA LEU A 162 -0.40 -3.45 -4.73
C LEU A 162 0.89 -4.19 -5.08
#